data_AF-A0A925UMA8-F1
#
_entry.id   AF-A0A925UMA8-F1
#
_cell.length_a   1.000
_cell.length_b   1.000
_cell.length_c   1.000
_cell.angle_alpha   90.00
_cell.angle_beta   90.00
_cell.angle_gamma   90.00
#
_symmetry.space_group_name_H-M   'P 1'
#
loop_
_entity.id
_entity.type
_entity.pdbx_description
1 polymer ?
#
loop_
_entity_poly.entity_id
_entity_poly.type
_entity_poly.pdbx_seq_one_letter_code
_entity_poly.pdbx_strand_id
1 'polypeptide(L)'
;MDLDKLRIDISKRGKKGLHFIMASVVIWCVVLIIWLLPIEDVLTKNLLTFCFTAPLVPLAYMISKLIKAEFSSKDNPLNKLGILFACNQYLYILIVMWVYPTVPEKMVMVLAVIFGAHLLPFGWLYQSKAYYVMSVLISVTTLITGIMFNAIAVSIVMILFEIIFSIWLMVENKSLNTL
;
A
#
# COMPACT_ATOMS: atom_id res chain seq x y z
N MET A 1 21.76 18.58 -9.36
CA MET A 1 21.16 18.56 -8.01
C MET A 1 21.64 17.30 -7.31
N ASP A 2 22.02 17.39 -6.04
CA ASP A 2 22.43 16.21 -5.26
C ASP A 2 21.25 15.25 -5.07
N LEU A 3 21.50 13.94 -5.17
CA LEU A 3 20.47 12.90 -5.11
C LEU A 3 19.74 12.92 -3.77
N ASP A 4 20.46 13.19 -2.68
CA ASP A 4 19.88 13.23 -1.34
C ASP A 4 18.94 14.41 -1.19
N LYS A 5 19.31 15.57 -1.74
CA LYS A 5 18.43 16.75 -1.79
C LYS A 5 17.16 16.47 -2.59
N LEU A 6 17.27 15.78 -3.73
CA LEU A 6 16.11 15.36 -4.52
C LEU A 6 15.17 14.44 -3.74
N ARG A 7 15.72 13.48 -3.00
CA ARG A 7 14.96 12.53 -2.17
C ARG A 7 14.28 13.22 -0.98
N ILE A 8 14.98 14.13 -0.32
CA ILE A 8 14.42 14.91 0.78
C ILE A 8 13.29 15.82 0.27
N ASP A 9 13.48 16.50 -0.85
CA ASP A 9 12.48 17.37 -1.46
C ASP A 9 11.16 16.63 -1.76
N ILE A 10 11.24 15.51 -2.49
CA ILE A 10 10.05 14.73 -2.85
C ILE A 10 9.38 14.12 -1.60
N SER A 11 10.17 13.74 -0.59
CA SER A 11 9.65 13.22 0.69
C SER A 11 8.87 14.28 1.46
N LYS A 12 9.38 15.51 1.54
CA LYS A 12 8.72 16.62 2.25
C LYS A 12 7.42 17.01 1.55
N ARG A 13 7.50 17.26 0.24
CA ARG A 13 6.35 17.73 -0.57
C ARG A 13 5.22 16.71 -0.61
N GLY A 14 5.55 15.44 -0.86
CA GLY A 14 4.58 14.34 -0.89
C GLY A 14 4.23 13.74 0.47
N LYS A 15 4.78 14.27 1.58
CA LYS A 15 4.65 13.70 2.93
C LYS A 15 4.93 12.20 2.98
N LYS A 16 5.99 11.77 2.28
CA LYS A 16 6.40 10.36 2.14
C LYS A 16 5.27 9.45 1.65
N GLY A 17 4.36 9.95 0.81
CA GLY A 17 3.25 9.15 0.28
C GLY A 17 2.17 8.77 1.30
N LEU A 18 2.11 9.43 2.46
CA LEU A 18 1.14 9.13 3.53
C LEU A 18 -0.31 9.03 3.03
N HIS A 19 -0.70 9.85 2.05
CA HIS A 19 -2.04 9.79 1.48
C HIS A 19 -2.37 8.45 0.80
N PHE A 20 -1.39 7.74 0.24
CA PHE A 20 -1.59 6.40 -0.31
C PHE A 20 -1.81 5.36 0.78
N ILE A 21 -1.05 5.44 1.89
CA ILE A 21 -1.21 4.50 3.00
C ILE A 21 -2.55 4.71 3.69
N MET A 22 -2.96 5.97 3.91
CA MET A 22 -4.29 6.29 4.43
C MET A 22 -5.42 5.85 3.51
N ALA A 23 -5.25 5.98 2.18
CA ALA A 23 -6.21 5.45 1.22
C ALA A 23 -6.31 3.93 1.31
N SER A 24 -5.17 3.24 1.46
CA SER A 24 -5.10 1.79 1.60
C SER A 24 -5.91 1.29 2.79
N VAL A 25 -5.87 1.99 3.95
CA VAL A 25 -6.67 1.62 5.12
C VAL A 25 -8.15 1.53 4.76
N VAL A 26 -8.66 2.49 3.98
CA VAL A 26 -10.06 2.51 3.53
C VAL A 26 -10.33 1.34 2.58
N ILE A 27 -9.41 1.06 1.65
CA ILE A 27 -9.53 -0.08 0.73
C ILE A 27 -9.59 -1.40 1.52
N TRP A 28 -8.71 -1.62 2.50
CA TRP A 28 -8.71 -2.85 3.29
C TRP A 28 -9.93 -2.98 4.22
N CYS A 29 -10.49 -1.87 4.70
CA CYS A 29 -11.80 -1.88 5.35
C CYS A 29 -12.90 -2.38 4.41
N VAL A 30 -12.89 -1.94 3.14
CA VAL A 30 -13.84 -2.43 2.12
C VAL A 30 -13.60 -3.92 1.82
N VAL A 31 -12.35 -4.36 1.70
CA VAL A 31 -12.02 -5.79 1.56
C VAL A 31 -12.56 -6.60 2.73
N LEU A 32 -12.34 -6.15 3.97
CA LEU A 32 -12.90 -6.81 5.15
C LEU A 32 -14.44 -6.92 5.07
N ILE A 33 -15.13 -5.84 4.70
CA ILE A 33 -16.58 -5.84 4.51
C ILE A 33 -17.00 -6.88 3.47
N ILE A 34 -16.36 -6.92 2.30
CA ILE A 34 -16.66 -7.91 1.24
C ILE A 34 -16.58 -9.34 1.78
N TRP A 35 -15.57 -9.63 2.61
CA TRP A 35 -15.36 -10.98 3.15
C TRP A 35 -16.32 -11.35 4.28
N LEU A 36 -16.88 -10.35 4.96
CA LEU A 36 -17.95 -10.52 5.96
C LEU A 36 -19.34 -10.66 5.35
N LEU A 37 -19.55 -10.23 4.09
CA LEU A 37 -20.82 -10.41 3.41
C LEU A 37 -21.17 -11.89 3.22
N PRO A 38 -22.46 -12.26 3.27
CA PRO A 38 -22.94 -13.63 3.07
C PRO A 38 -22.96 -14.02 1.59
N ILE A 39 -21.84 -13.81 0.88
CA ILE A 39 -21.62 -14.27 -0.49
C ILE A 39 -20.97 -15.66 -0.40
N GLU A 40 -21.65 -16.68 -0.93
CA GLU A 40 -21.17 -18.07 -0.89
C GLU A 40 -20.00 -18.31 -1.84
N ASP A 41 -20.04 -17.70 -3.04
CA ASP A 41 -19.00 -17.88 -4.04
C ASP A 41 -17.73 -17.06 -3.74
N VAL A 42 -16.62 -17.77 -3.52
CA VAL A 42 -15.31 -17.19 -3.23
C VAL A 42 -14.77 -16.42 -4.45
N LEU A 43 -15.05 -16.87 -5.67
CA LEU A 43 -14.58 -16.18 -6.88
C LEU A 43 -15.23 -14.80 -7.00
N THR A 44 -16.52 -14.69 -6.71
CA THR A 44 -17.22 -13.40 -6.62
C THR A 44 -16.63 -12.49 -5.55
N LYS A 45 -16.34 -13.01 -4.34
CA LYS A 45 -15.65 -12.22 -3.28
C LYS A 45 -14.28 -11.72 -3.74
N ASN A 46 -13.53 -12.56 -4.43
CA ASN A 46 -12.22 -12.26 -4.98
C ASN A 46 -12.29 -11.20 -6.10
N LEU A 47 -13.25 -11.31 -7.01
CA LEU A 47 -13.47 -10.33 -8.08
C LEU A 47 -13.83 -8.98 -7.50
N LEU A 48 -14.76 -8.94 -6.53
CA LEU A 48 -15.11 -7.71 -5.80
C LEU A 48 -13.88 -7.14 -5.10
N THR A 49 -13.13 -7.95 -4.35
CA THR A 49 -11.89 -7.54 -3.69
C THR A 49 -10.95 -6.86 -4.69
N PHE A 50 -10.72 -7.48 -5.85
CA PHE A 50 -9.87 -6.94 -6.91
C PHE A 50 -10.41 -5.61 -7.46
N CYS A 51 -11.68 -5.55 -7.84
CA CYS A 51 -12.31 -4.33 -8.36
C CYS A 51 -12.21 -3.15 -7.38
N PHE A 52 -12.39 -3.41 -6.09
CA PHE A 52 -12.31 -2.37 -5.05
C PHE A 52 -10.88 -1.94 -4.71
N THR A 53 -9.83 -2.52 -5.33
CA THR A 53 -8.48 -1.95 -5.29
C THR A 53 -8.29 -0.79 -6.27
N ALA A 54 -9.05 -0.75 -7.37
CA ALA A 54 -8.92 0.26 -8.43
C ALA A 54 -9.12 1.72 -7.93
N PRO A 55 -10.03 2.02 -6.99
CA PRO A 55 -10.21 3.36 -6.46
C PRO A 55 -9.06 3.89 -5.59
N LEU A 56 -8.01 3.10 -5.31
CA LEU A 56 -6.90 3.49 -4.44
C LEU A 56 -6.25 4.82 -4.88
N VAL A 57 -5.95 4.98 -6.17
CA VAL A 57 -5.28 6.18 -6.70
C VAL A 57 -6.20 7.42 -6.61
N PRO A 58 -7.47 7.38 -7.08
CA PRO A 58 -8.43 8.47 -6.85
C PRO A 58 -8.58 8.85 -5.38
N LEU A 59 -8.66 7.86 -4.49
CA LEU A 59 -8.81 8.10 -3.06
C LEU A 59 -7.57 8.74 -2.45
N ALA A 60 -6.37 8.27 -2.82
CA ALA A 60 -5.11 8.87 -2.41
C ALA A 60 -5.00 10.33 -2.88
N TYR A 61 -5.48 10.65 -4.07
CA TYR A 61 -5.54 12.03 -4.56
C TYR A 61 -6.49 12.91 -3.74
N MET A 62 -7.65 12.39 -3.34
CA MET A 62 -8.57 13.12 -2.44
C MET A 62 -7.92 13.36 -1.08
N ILE A 63 -7.29 12.34 -0.50
CA ILE A 63 -6.61 12.46 0.81
C ILE A 63 -5.42 13.40 0.72
N SER A 64 -4.66 13.42 -0.38
CA SER A 64 -3.51 14.32 -0.54
C SER A 64 -3.93 15.79 -0.42
N LYS A 65 -5.11 16.16 -0.95
CA LYS A 65 -5.69 17.50 -0.75
C LYS A 65 -6.02 17.78 0.71
N LEU A 66 -6.61 16.83 1.42
CA LEU A 66 -6.97 16.98 2.84
C LEU A 66 -5.72 17.20 3.71
N ILE A 67 -4.66 16.43 3.49
CA ILE A 67 -3.43 16.54 4.27
C ILE A 67 -2.45 17.58 3.71
N LYS A 68 -2.80 18.33 2.66
CA LYS A 68 -1.90 19.29 1.98
C LYS A 68 -0.57 18.66 1.55
N ALA A 69 -0.63 17.45 1.02
CA ALA A 69 0.50 16.79 0.38
C ALA A 69 0.42 16.99 -1.13
N GLU A 70 1.55 17.27 -1.74
CA GLU A 70 1.65 17.35 -3.19
C GLU A 70 1.60 15.96 -3.80
N PHE A 71 0.60 15.72 -4.65
CA PHE A 71 0.38 14.39 -5.23
C PHE A 71 1.46 14.01 -6.26
N SER A 72 2.00 14.99 -6.98
CA SER A 72 3.06 14.75 -7.97
C SER A 72 3.93 15.99 -8.18
N SER A 73 5.19 15.88 -7.77
CA SER A 73 6.22 16.92 -7.88
C SER A 73 6.92 16.86 -9.25
N LYS A 74 6.27 17.38 -10.30
CA LYS A 74 6.70 17.20 -11.71
C LYS A 74 8.08 17.77 -12.04
N ASP A 75 8.52 18.79 -11.31
CA ASP A 75 9.83 19.44 -11.40
C ASP A 75 10.96 18.60 -10.78
N ASN A 76 10.62 17.65 -9.89
CA ASN A 76 11.59 16.74 -9.31
C ASN A 76 11.73 15.48 -10.22
N PRO A 77 12.91 15.19 -10.81
CA PRO A 77 13.09 14.05 -11.71
C PRO A 77 12.79 12.69 -11.06
N LEU A 78 12.89 12.57 -9.73
CA LEU A 78 12.56 11.33 -9.01
C LEU A 78 11.05 11.03 -8.99
N ASN A 79 10.20 11.99 -9.34
CA ASN A 79 8.76 11.74 -9.50
C ASN A 79 8.49 10.67 -10.58
N LYS A 80 9.25 10.67 -11.68
CA LYS A 80 9.16 9.63 -12.71
C LYS A 80 9.56 8.25 -12.17
N LEU A 81 10.56 8.21 -11.28
CA LEU A 81 11.00 6.98 -10.64
C LEU A 81 9.97 6.46 -9.64
N GLY A 82 9.32 7.34 -8.88
CA GLY A 82 8.19 6.97 -8.00
C GLY A 82 7.02 6.38 -8.80
N ILE A 83 6.71 6.95 -9.97
CA ILE A 83 5.70 6.38 -10.89
C ILE A 83 6.14 5.00 -11.39
N LEU A 84 7.41 4.83 -11.77
CA LEU A 84 7.94 3.52 -12.17
C LEU A 84 7.79 2.48 -11.06
N PHE A 85 8.12 2.85 -9.82
CA PHE A 85 7.92 1.97 -8.66
C PHE A 85 6.45 1.59 -8.52
N ALA A 86 5.51 2.54 -8.56
CA ALA A 86 4.08 2.26 -8.53
C ALA A 86 3.64 1.31 -9.65
N CYS A 87 4.09 1.56 -10.89
CA CYS A 87 3.76 0.72 -12.04
C CYS A 87 4.34 -0.70 -11.95
N ASN A 88 5.44 -0.90 -11.24
CA ASN A 88 6.01 -2.24 -11.03
C ASN A 88 5.00 -3.19 -10.37
N GLN A 89 4.04 -2.69 -9.59
CA GLN A 89 3.01 -3.53 -8.98
C GLN A 89 2.13 -4.26 -10.01
N TYR A 90 1.94 -3.68 -11.20
CA TYR A 90 1.16 -4.31 -12.27
C TYR A 90 1.80 -5.59 -12.79
N LEU A 91 3.12 -5.77 -12.66
CA LEU A 91 3.76 -7.02 -13.07
C LEU A 91 3.36 -8.18 -12.14
N TYR A 92 3.16 -7.90 -10.85
CA TYR A 92 2.73 -8.90 -9.87
C TYR A 92 1.26 -9.31 -10.03
N ILE A 93 0.46 -8.55 -10.79
CA ILE A 93 -0.94 -8.90 -11.06
C ILE A 93 -1.07 -10.26 -11.75
N LEU A 94 -0.06 -10.66 -12.52
CA LEU A 94 -0.04 -11.96 -13.20
C LEU A 94 -0.12 -13.12 -12.19
N ILE A 95 0.52 -12.97 -11.04
CA ILE A 95 0.46 -13.95 -9.95
C ILE A 95 -0.95 -13.99 -9.37
N VAL A 96 -1.56 -12.82 -9.14
CA VAL A 96 -2.94 -12.71 -8.63
C VAL A 96 -3.94 -13.36 -9.58
N MET A 97 -3.81 -13.11 -10.88
CA MET A 97 -4.67 -13.67 -11.92
C MET A 97 -4.52 -15.19 -12.03
N TRP A 98 -3.33 -15.74 -11.77
CA TRP A 98 -3.11 -17.19 -11.69
C TRP A 98 -3.69 -17.80 -10.41
N VAL A 99 -3.58 -17.11 -9.27
CA VAL A 99 -4.14 -17.58 -7.99
C VAL A 99 -5.66 -17.58 -8.02
N TYR A 100 -6.30 -16.62 -8.68
CA TYR A 100 -7.75 -16.47 -8.74
C TYR A 100 -8.49 -17.78 -9.11
N PRO A 101 -8.14 -18.50 -10.20
CA PRO A 101 -8.77 -19.78 -10.52
C PRO A 101 -8.10 -20.98 -9.83
N THR A 102 -6.83 -20.89 -9.44
CA THR A 102 -6.04 -22.05 -9.01
C THR A 102 -6.14 -22.32 -7.52
N VAL A 103 -6.05 -21.27 -6.69
CA VAL A 103 -6.11 -21.35 -5.23
C VAL A 103 -6.86 -20.12 -4.68
N PRO A 104 -8.17 -20.00 -4.98
CA PRO A 104 -8.95 -18.79 -4.73
C PRO A 104 -8.94 -18.33 -3.27
N GLU A 105 -8.86 -19.25 -2.29
CA GLU A 105 -8.86 -18.89 -0.88
C GLU A 105 -7.62 -18.08 -0.45
N LYS A 106 -6.56 -18.08 -1.27
CA LYS A 106 -5.28 -17.45 -0.97
C LYS A 106 -5.06 -16.14 -1.71
N MET A 107 -5.99 -15.68 -2.55
CA MET A 107 -5.81 -14.46 -3.34
C MET A 107 -5.58 -13.21 -2.47
N VAL A 108 -6.36 -13.04 -1.39
CA VAL A 108 -6.22 -11.89 -0.48
C VAL A 108 -4.86 -11.86 0.22
N MET A 109 -4.34 -13.03 0.60
CA MET A 109 -2.99 -13.17 1.13
C MET A 109 -1.95 -12.70 0.09
N VAL A 110 -2.06 -13.16 -1.16
CA VAL A 110 -1.12 -12.78 -2.22
C VAL A 110 -1.17 -11.27 -2.51
N LEU A 111 -2.36 -10.67 -2.54
CA LEU A 111 -2.51 -9.21 -2.65
C LEU A 111 -1.82 -8.47 -1.50
N ALA A 112 -1.98 -8.94 -0.26
CA ALA A 112 -1.35 -8.35 0.92
C ALA A 112 0.19 -8.47 0.87
N VAL A 113 0.71 -9.62 0.45
CA VAL A 113 2.17 -9.85 0.30
C VAL A 113 2.76 -8.93 -0.77
N ILE A 114 2.09 -8.79 -1.92
CA ILE A 114 2.50 -7.88 -3.00
C ILE A 114 2.52 -6.44 -2.50
N PHE A 115 1.48 -6.00 -1.79
CA PHE A 115 1.42 -4.67 -1.20
C PHE A 115 2.62 -4.43 -0.27
N GLY A 116 2.88 -5.34 0.68
CA GLY A 116 4.00 -5.22 1.59
C GLY A 116 5.35 -5.13 0.87
N ALA A 117 5.60 -6.01 -0.10
CA ALA A 117 6.87 -6.08 -0.80
C ALA A 117 7.11 -4.82 -1.66
N HIS A 118 6.03 -4.28 -2.22
CA HIS A 118 6.06 -3.06 -3.01
C HIS A 118 6.46 -1.80 -2.22
N LEU A 119 6.37 -1.81 -0.89
CA LEU A 119 6.80 -0.69 -0.05
C LEU A 119 8.34 -0.52 -0.05
N LEU A 120 9.11 -1.58 -0.33
CA LEU A 120 10.57 -1.55 -0.16
C LEU A 120 11.28 -0.46 -1.00
N PRO A 121 11.00 -0.29 -2.30
CA PRO A 121 11.63 0.75 -3.12
C PRO A 121 11.30 2.17 -2.62
N PHE A 122 10.12 2.36 -2.02
CA PHE A 122 9.72 3.63 -1.43
C PHE A 122 10.50 3.96 -0.15
N GLY A 123 11.01 2.96 0.58
CA GLY A 123 11.96 3.19 1.68
C GLY A 123 13.21 3.92 1.21
N TRP A 124 13.73 3.54 0.04
CA TRP A 124 14.87 4.20 -0.59
C TRP A 124 14.51 5.59 -1.12
N LEU A 125 13.37 5.71 -1.81
CA LEU A 125 12.91 6.97 -2.41
C LEU A 125 12.66 8.04 -1.34
N TYR A 126 11.98 7.65 -0.26
CA TYR A 126 11.54 8.55 0.80
C TYR A 126 12.50 8.67 1.97
N GLN A 127 13.64 7.97 1.94
CA GLN A 127 14.58 7.88 3.07
C GLN A 127 13.84 7.59 4.39
N SER A 128 12.98 6.57 4.37
CA SER A 128 12.05 6.27 5.45
C SER A 128 12.32 4.90 6.05
N LYS A 129 12.57 4.88 7.36
CA LYS A 129 12.76 3.62 8.10
C LYS A 129 11.44 2.87 8.21
N ALA A 130 10.33 3.59 8.37
CA ALA A 130 9.00 3.02 8.41
C ALA A 130 8.71 2.16 7.17
N TYR A 131 9.00 2.65 5.96
CA TYR A 131 8.81 1.88 4.72
C TYR A 131 9.64 0.59 4.69
N TYR A 132 10.92 0.65 5.06
CA TYR A 132 11.79 -0.53 5.07
C TYR A 132 11.27 -1.61 6.05
N VAL A 133 10.94 -1.21 7.27
CA VAL A 133 10.47 -2.13 8.31
C VAL A 133 9.10 -2.70 7.96
N MET A 134 8.15 -1.84 7.57
CA MET A 134 6.78 -2.26 7.25
C MET A 134 6.73 -3.12 5.99
N SER A 135 7.63 -2.93 5.02
CA SER A 135 7.69 -3.78 3.84
C SER A 135 7.92 -5.26 4.21
N VAL A 136 8.95 -5.52 5.02
CA VAL A 136 9.28 -6.89 5.46
C VAL A 136 8.21 -7.42 6.41
N LEU A 137 7.79 -6.61 7.39
CA LEU A 137 6.85 -7.03 8.41
C LEU A 137 5.48 -7.39 7.82
N ILE A 138 4.93 -6.56 6.93
CA ILE A 138 3.65 -6.82 6.27
C ILE A 138 3.75 -8.06 5.40
N SER A 139 4.76 -8.18 4.53
CA SER A 139 4.89 -9.33 3.63
C SER A 139 5.00 -10.65 4.38
N VAL A 140 5.86 -10.74 5.39
CA VAL A 140 6.05 -11.98 6.16
C VAL A 140 4.82 -12.30 7.00
N THR A 141 4.25 -11.31 7.71
CA THR A 141 3.11 -11.56 8.60
C THR A 141 1.86 -11.94 7.83
N THR A 142 1.59 -11.29 6.69
CA THR A 142 0.41 -11.59 5.88
C THR A 142 0.53 -12.93 5.18
N LEU A 143 1.73 -13.35 4.76
CA LEU A 143 1.99 -14.70 4.28
C LEU A 143 1.67 -15.74 5.36
N ILE A 144 2.23 -15.60 6.56
CA ILE A 144 1.97 -16.53 7.67
C ILE A 144 0.49 -16.56 8.02
N THR A 145 -0.13 -15.38 8.17
CA THR A 145 -1.56 -15.25 8.49
C THR A 145 -2.44 -15.88 7.43
N GLY A 146 -2.12 -15.68 6.15
CA GLY A 146 -2.89 -16.25 5.04
C GLY A 146 -2.69 -17.75 4.85
N ILE A 147 -1.57 -18.31 5.30
CA ILE A 147 -1.37 -19.77 5.35
C ILE A 147 -2.21 -20.36 6.49
N MET A 148 -2.15 -19.77 7.68
CA MET A 148 -2.75 -20.31 8.90
C MET A 148 -4.25 -20.02 9.05
N PHE A 149 -4.73 -18.91 8.47
CA PHE A 149 -6.09 -18.41 8.65
C PHE A 149 -6.73 -18.06 7.29
N ASN A 150 -7.83 -17.30 7.33
CA ASN A 150 -8.62 -16.91 6.17
C ASN A 150 -8.41 -15.43 5.77
N ALA A 151 -9.06 -15.01 4.69
CA ALA A 151 -9.00 -13.64 4.18
C ALA A 151 -9.47 -12.56 5.16
N ILE A 152 -10.41 -12.87 6.07
CA ILE A 152 -10.86 -11.94 7.11
C ILE A 152 -9.70 -11.61 8.04
N ALA A 153 -8.97 -12.62 8.52
CA ALA A 153 -7.81 -12.43 9.38
C ALA A 153 -6.71 -11.60 8.68
N VAL A 154 -6.41 -11.91 7.41
CA VAL A 154 -5.44 -11.13 6.61
C VAL A 154 -5.88 -9.67 6.49
N SER A 155 -7.17 -9.42 6.22
CA SER A 155 -7.70 -8.06 6.06
C SER A 155 -7.60 -7.24 7.35
N ILE A 156 -7.89 -7.86 8.51
CA ILE A 156 -7.72 -7.21 9.82
C ILE A 156 -6.24 -6.87 10.08
N VAL A 157 -5.33 -7.81 9.82
CA VAL A 157 -3.88 -7.59 9.96
C VAL A 157 -3.41 -6.44 9.09
N MET A 158 -3.87 -6.36 7.84
CA MET A 158 -3.56 -5.27 6.93
C MET A 158 -4.04 -3.92 7.46
N ILE A 159 -5.30 -3.82 7.90
CA ILE A 159 -5.85 -2.57 8.48
C ILE A 159 -5.00 -2.11 9.67
N LEU A 160 -4.68 -3.01 10.59
CA LEU A 160 -3.87 -2.68 11.78
C LEU A 160 -2.49 -2.17 11.39
N PHE A 161 -1.79 -2.88 10.50
CA PHE A 161 -0.47 -2.46 10.06
C PHE A 161 -0.49 -1.14 9.31
N GLU A 162 -1.46 -0.90 8.44
CA GLU A 162 -1.53 0.35 7.69
C GLU A 162 -1.89 1.56 8.56
N ILE A 163 -2.67 1.36 9.62
CA ILE A 163 -2.90 2.39 10.66
C ILE A 163 -1.60 2.70 11.40
N ILE A 164 -0.90 1.67 11.89
CA ILE A 164 0.40 1.83 12.57
C ILE A 164 1.39 2.53 11.63
N PHE A 165 1.44 2.12 10.37
CA PHE A 165 2.32 2.68 9.36
C PHE A 165 1.99 4.15 9.09
N SER A 166 0.71 4.48 8.94
CA SER A 166 0.25 5.86 8.76
C SER A 166 0.68 6.74 9.93
N ILE A 167 0.51 6.28 11.18
CA ILE A 167 0.93 7.02 12.37
C ILE A 167 2.45 7.21 12.38
N TRP A 168 3.22 6.16 12.07
CA TRP A 168 4.68 6.25 12.02
C TRP A 168 5.15 7.25 10.95
N LEU A 169 4.56 7.23 9.75
CA LEU A 169 4.86 8.22 8.72
C LEU A 169 4.48 9.64 9.13
N MET A 170 3.39 9.84 9.87
CA MET A 170 3.06 11.15 10.43
C MET A 170 4.16 11.66 11.38
N VAL A 171 4.72 10.78 12.21
CA VAL A 171 5.84 11.12 13.11
C VAL A 171 7.12 11.44 12.31
N GLU A 172 7.48 10.59 11.34
CA GLU A 172 8.65 10.85 10.50
C GLU A 172 8.51 12.17 9.72
N ASN A 173 7.33 12.46 9.18
CA ASN A 173 7.07 13.72 8.45
C ASN A 173 7.19 14.95 9.36
N LYS A 174 6.78 14.86 10.63
CA LYS A 174 6.98 15.96 11.60
C LYS A 174 8.47 16.23 11.83
N SER A 175 9.29 15.19 11.98
CA SER A 175 10.75 15.33 12.15
C SER A 175 11.47 15.86 10.90
N LEU A 176 10.94 15.61 9.70
CA LEU A 176 11.51 16.17 8.47
C LEU A 176 11.24 17.68 8.33
N ASN A 177 10.12 18.17 8.85
CA ASN A 177 9.76 19.59 8.74
C ASN A 177 10.54 20.49 9.72
N THR A 178 11.23 19.89 10.70
CA THR A 178 12.12 20.59 11.63
C THR A 178 13.56 20.70 11.14
N LEU A 179 13.89 20.07 10.00
CA LEU A 179 15.19 20.10 9.31
C LEU A 179 15.11 21.02 8.09
#